data_AF-A0A1K1RHJ6-F1
#
_entry.id   AF-A0A1K1RHJ6-F1
#
_cell.length_a   1.000
_cell.length_b   1.000
_cell.length_c   1.000
_cell.angle_alpha   90.00
_cell.angle_beta   90.00
_cell.angle_gamma   90.00
#
_symmetry.space_group_name_H-M   'P 1'
#
loop_
_entity.id
_entity.type
_entity.pdbx_description
1 polymer ?
#
loop_
_entity_poly.entity_id
_entity_poly.type
_entity_poly.pdbx_seq_one_letter_code
_entity_poly.pdbx_strand_id
1 'polypeptide(L)'
;MSRLIHMGQRLKQILKQRKIKIVDFADMAGFTNQIAHYHLRKSDMKRSTLEKFCEIISISPDDFYEWNSVSIVNGEKPPGSAVLHHGHRLMELISERGLNKTRLAKRLGMSRRTMYNLFDKELFGSEELDKVSRALEISSTGFLHPGSMEDTRIADSDEMLALREKYYKLLEEHNLLLKTHSSLKEALEQAKKENLQLRKLARSKKG
;
A
#
# COMPACT_ATOMS: atom_id res chain seq x y z
N MET A 1 8.53 2.97 13.95
CA MET A 1 8.10 3.45 12.62
C MET A 1 6.58 3.51 12.62
N SER A 2 6.01 4.72 12.49
CA SER A 2 4.57 4.94 12.72
C SER A 2 3.74 4.44 11.53
N ARG A 3 2.89 3.43 11.77
CA ARG A 3 1.82 3.03 10.84
C ARG A 3 0.88 4.23 10.70
N LEU A 4 0.57 4.65 9.47
CA LEU A 4 -0.28 5.81 9.23
C LEU A 4 -1.74 5.43 9.54
N ILE A 5 -2.14 5.54 10.81
CA ILE A 5 -3.45 5.15 11.32
C ILE A 5 -4.49 6.21 10.89
N HIS A 6 -5.58 5.77 10.24
CA HIS A 6 -6.72 6.64 9.97
C HIS A 6 -7.52 6.86 11.26
N MET A 7 -7.27 7.97 11.96
CA MET A 7 -7.75 8.19 13.33
C MET A 7 -9.28 8.15 13.48
N GLY A 8 -10.04 8.74 12.57
CA GLY A 8 -11.50 8.72 12.63
C GLY A 8 -12.12 7.33 12.47
N GLN A 9 -11.52 6.47 11.63
CA GLN A 9 -11.98 5.09 11.45
C GLN A 9 -11.62 4.24 12.67
N ARG A 10 -10.42 4.44 13.24
CA ARG A 10 -10.04 3.79 14.50
C ARG A 10 -11.04 4.13 15.59
N LEU A 11 -11.32 5.42 15.82
CA LEU A 11 -12.29 5.87 16.81
C LEU A 11 -13.67 5.22 16.59
N LYS A 12 -14.13 5.15 15.33
CA LYS A 12 -15.39 4.48 14.99
C LYS A 12 -15.40 2.99 15.35
N GLN A 13 -14.28 2.29 15.13
CA GLN A 13 -14.12 0.89 15.52
C GLN A 13 -14.18 0.73 17.04
N ILE A 14 -13.49 1.59 17.81
CA ILE A 14 -13.52 1.58 19.28
C ILE A 14 -14.96 1.74 19.77
N LEU A 15 -15.68 2.76 19.27
CA LEU A 15 -17.06 3.04 19.64
C LEU A 15 -17.96 1.81 19.40
N LYS A 16 -17.82 1.15 18.24
CA LYS A 16 -18.55 -0.07 17.90
C LYS A 16 -18.25 -1.21 18.88
N GLN A 17 -16.98 -1.46 19.19
CA GLN A 17 -16.57 -2.53 20.11
C GLN A 17 -17.01 -2.26 21.56
N ARG A 18 -16.99 -1.00 21.99
CA ARG A 18 -17.51 -0.54 23.29
C ARG A 18 -19.04 -0.45 23.32
N LYS A 19 -19.74 -0.77 22.22
CA LYS A 19 -21.20 -0.66 22.07
C LYS A 19 -21.74 0.76 22.33
N ILE A 20 -20.93 1.79 22.06
CA ILE A 20 -21.32 3.19 22.15
C ILE A 20 -21.90 3.61 20.80
N LYS A 21 -23.15 4.08 20.78
CA LYS A 21 -23.73 4.60 19.53
C LYS A 21 -23.11 5.95 19.21
N ILE A 22 -23.04 6.28 17.92
CA ILE A 22 -22.47 7.56 17.46
C ILE A 22 -23.28 8.75 18.00
N VAL A 23 -24.60 8.58 18.15
CA VAL A 23 -25.49 9.59 18.75
C VAL A 23 -25.07 9.85 20.20
N ASP A 24 -24.98 8.80 21.01
CA ASP A 24 -24.57 8.88 22.41
C ASP A 24 -23.16 9.50 22.56
N PHE A 25 -22.23 9.13 21.67
CA PHE A 25 -20.90 9.75 21.63
C PHE A 25 -20.96 11.25 21.29
N ALA A 26 -21.82 11.66 20.36
CA ALA A 26 -22.01 13.06 20.01
C ALA A 26 -22.55 13.85 21.22
N ASP A 27 -23.54 13.29 21.91
CA ASP A 27 -24.16 13.89 23.09
C ASP A 27 -23.13 14.01 24.23
N MET A 28 -22.34 12.96 24.49
CA MET A 28 -21.26 12.99 25.49
C MET A 28 -20.15 13.99 25.15
N ALA A 29 -19.86 14.20 23.85
CA ALA A 29 -18.87 15.16 23.38
C ALA A 29 -19.40 16.60 23.28
N GLY A 30 -20.70 16.83 23.51
CA GLY A 30 -21.33 18.15 23.38
C GLY A 30 -21.44 18.63 21.93
N PHE A 31 -21.53 17.72 20.96
CA PHE A 31 -21.64 18.05 19.54
C PHE A 31 -22.90 17.45 18.91
N THR A 32 -23.31 17.98 17.76
CA THR A 32 -24.38 17.36 16.98
C THR A 32 -23.90 16.05 16.34
N ASN A 33 -24.82 15.13 16.08
CA ASN A 33 -24.53 13.87 15.39
C ASN A 33 -23.80 14.08 14.04
N GLN A 34 -24.14 15.15 13.31
CA GLN A 34 -23.45 15.51 12.07
C GLN A 34 -21.98 15.87 12.29
N ILE A 35 -21.66 16.59 13.37
CA ILE A 35 -20.29 16.93 13.75
C ILE A 35 -19.52 15.68 14.18
N ALA A 36 -20.15 14.76 14.92
CA ALA A 36 -19.52 13.48 15.27
C ALA A 36 -19.13 12.68 14.01
N HIS A 37 -20.04 12.55 13.05
CA HIS A 37 -19.74 11.90 11.76
C HIS A 37 -18.64 12.62 10.98
N TYR A 38 -18.55 13.95 11.06
CA TYR A 38 -17.47 14.71 10.46
C TYR A 38 -16.11 14.34 11.06
N HIS A 39 -16.00 14.23 12.39
CA HIS A 39 -14.78 13.79 13.06
C HIS A 39 -14.38 12.34 12.72
N LEU A 40 -15.35 11.42 12.66
CA LEU A 40 -15.10 10.01 12.34
C LEU A 40 -14.66 9.76 10.89
N ARG A 41 -14.81 10.75 10.00
CA ARG A 41 -14.33 10.68 8.60
C ARG A 41 -12.90 11.19 8.43
N LYS A 42 -12.31 11.86 9.43
CA LYS A 42 -10.97 12.45 9.30
C LYS A 42 -9.88 11.39 9.39
N SER A 43 -8.94 11.43 8.43
CA SER A 43 -7.76 10.57 8.41
C SER A 43 -6.80 10.89 9.56
N ASP A 44 -6.73 12.15 9.95
CA ASP A 44 -5.87 12.66 11.01
C ASP A 44 -6.65 13.60 11.94
N MET A 45 -6.24 13.65 13.20
CA MET A 45 -6.90 14.43 14.24
C MET A 45 -5.88 15.07 15.16
N LYS A 46 -6.16 16.31 15.58
CA LYS A 46 -5.30 17.00 16.55
C LYS A 46 -5.22 16.19 17.84
N ARG A 47 -4.01 16.05 18.39
CA ARG A 47 -3.74 15.32 19.65
C ARG A 47 -4.69 15.72 20.78
N SER A 48 -4.90 17.02 20.98
CA SER A 48 -5.82 17.54 22.01
C SER A 48 -7.28 17.17 21.79
N THR A 49 -7.71 16.93 20.55
CA THR A 49 -9.06 16.44 20.23
C THR A 49 -9.15 14.94 20.47
N LEU A 50 -8.11 14.20 20.11
CA LEU A 50 -8.04 12.76 20.36
C LEU A 50 -8.07 12.46 21.86
N GLU A 51 -7.25 13.16 22.66
CA GLU A 51 -7.19 12.98 24.12
C GLU A 51 -8.57 13.20 24.77
N LYS A 52 -9.28 14.26 24.37
CA LYS A 52 -10.65 14.50 24.82
C LYS A 52 -11.62 13.37 24.44
N PHE A 53 -11.53 12.85 23.23
CA PHE A 53 -12.38 11.75 22.80
C PHE A 53 -12.07 10.45 23.52
N CYS A 54 -10.80 10.17 23.79
CA CYS A 54 -10.35 9.05 24.59
C CYS A 54 -10.90 9.15 26.03
N GLU A 55 -10.85 10.35 26.63
CA GLU A 55 -11.40 10.61 27.96
C GLU A 55 -12.92 10.36 28.00
N ILE A 56 -13.67 10.90 27.04
CA ILE A 56 -15.12 10.71 26.92
C ILE A 56 -15.52 9.24 26.87
N ILE A 57 -14.73 8.41 26.18
CA ILE A 57 -15.02 6.97 26.02
C ILE A 57 -14.24 6.09 27.01
N SER A 58 -13.58 6.71 27.99
CA SER A 58 -12.82 6.05 29.07
C SER A 58 -11.75 5.09 28.57
N ILE A 59 -10.89 5.55 27.65
CA ILE A 59 -9.67 4.85 27.21
C ILE A 59 -8.46 5.78 27.29
N SER A 60 -7.25 5.23 27.33
CA SER A 60 -6.04 6.05 27.19
C SER A 60 -5.72 6.36 25.72
N PRO A 61 -4.96 7.44 25.43
CA PRO A 61 -4.41 7.66 24.09
C PRO A 61 -3.51 6.52 23.62
N ASP A 62 -2.77 5.89 24.54
CA ASP A 62 -1.91 4.75 24.22
C ASP A 62 -2.75 3.54 23.79
N ASP A 63 -3.82 3.23 24.54
CA ASP A 63 -4.79 2.19 24.14
C ASP A 63 -5.38 2.50 22.76
N PHE A 64 -5.65 3.78 22.43
CA PHE A 64 -6.17 4.17 21.13
C PHE A 64 -5.18 3.85 19.99
N TYR A 65 -3.90 4.17 20.16
CA TYR A 65 -2.87 3.86 19.17
C TYR A 65 -2.62 2.35 19.08
N GLU A 66 -2.74 1.67 20.21
CA GLU A 66 -2.54 0.24 20.34
C GLU A 66 -3.78 -0.62 20.07
N TRP A 67 -4.92 0.03 19.81
CA TRP A 67 -6.26 -0.60 19.78
C TRP A 67 -6.42 -1.76 18.79
N ASN A 68 -5.43 -1.99 17.92
CA ASN A 68 -5.22 -3.25 17.18
C ASN A 68 -3.72 -3.42 16.82
N SER A 69 -2.78 -2.72 17.48
CA SER A 69 -1.34 -2.90 17.23
C SER A 69 -0.82 -4.21 17.83
N VAL A 70 -1.61 -4.80 18.73
CA VAL A 70 -1.25 -5.99 19.45
C VAL A 70 -2.13 -7.18 19.04
N SER A 71 -1.66 -7.91 18.03
CA SER A 71 -1.58 -9.35 18.24
C SER A 71 -0.52 -9.56 19.32
N ILE A 72 -0.88 -10.24 20.43
CA ILE A 72 -0.05 -10.59 21.61
C ILE A 72 -0.15 -9.61 22.81
N VAL A 73 -1.23 -9.66 23.60
CA VAL A 73 -1.11 -9.37 25.04
C VAL A 73 -1.73 -10.51 25.83
N ASN A 74 -0.91 -11.04 26.74
CA ASN A 74 -1.11 -12.12 27.70
C ASN A 74 -0.64 -13.49 27.21
N GLY A 75 0.53 -13.89 27.72
CA GLY A 75 1.31 -15.09 27.38
C GLY A 75 0.66 -16.43 27.74
N GLU A 76 -0.63 -16.60 27.49
CA GLU A 76 -1.29 -17.89 27.50
C GLU A 76 -2.08 -18.05 26.22
N LYS A 77 -1.62 -19.00 25.40
CA LYS A 77 -2.25 -19.44 24.17
C LYS A 77 -3.48 -20.29 24.57
N PRO A 78 -4.73 -19.90 24.28
CA PRO A 78 -5.80 -20.89 24.23
C PRO A 78 -5.67 -21.63 22.89
N PRO A 79 -5.70 -22.96 22.87
CA PRO A 79 -5.63 -23.74 21.65
C PRO A 79 -6.99 -23.66 20.94
N GLY A 80 -7.06 -22.90 19.85
CA GLY A 80 -8.25 -22.88 18.98
C GLY A 80 -8.57 -21.50 18.41
N SER A 81 -8.11 -21.27 17.17
CA SER A 81 -8.50 -20.19 16.25
C SER A 81 -8.95 -18.86 16.87
N ALA A 82 -8.01 -17.93 17.08
CA ALA A 82 -8.37 -16.52 16.95
C ALA A 82 -8.82 -16.32 15.49
N VAL A 83 -10.13 -16.19 15.28
CA VAL A 83 -10.74 -16.11 13.95
C VAL A 83 -10.20 -14.84 13.28
N LEU A 84 -9.31 -15.01 12.30
CA LEU A 84 -8.77 -13.91 11.51
C LEU A 84 -9.94 -13.20 10.82
N HIS A 85 -10.09 -11.89 11.01
CA HIS A 85 -11.11 -11.12 10.29
C HIS A 85 -10.62 -10.87 8.85
N HIS A 86 -11.15 -11.61 7.87
CA HIS A 86 -10.67 -11.58 6.49
C HIS A 86 -10.79 -10.19 5.84
N GLY A 87 -11.86 -9.45 6.13
CA GLY A 87 -12.03 -8.08 5.64
C GLY A 87 -10.94 -7.11 6.09
N HIS A 88 -10.51 -7.19 7.35
CA HIS A 88 -9.40 -6.41 7.88
C HIS A 88 -8.09 -6.83 7.23
N ARG A 89 -7.85 -8.14 7.09
CA ARG A 89 -6.65 -8.66 6.42
C ARG A 89 -6.54 -8.16 4.98
N LEU A 90 -7.64 -8.14 4.25
CA LEU A 90 -7.69 -7.58 2.89
C LEU A 90 -7.31 -6.09 2.88
N MET A 91 -7.82 -5.29 3.84
CA MET A 91 -7.45 -3.88 3.94
C MET A 91 -5.97 -3.67 4.24
N GLU A 92 -5.40 -4.49 5.13
CA GLU A 92 -3.97 -4.47 5.45
C GLU A 92 -3.14 -4.74 4.19
N LEU A 93 -3.43 -5.82 3.47
CA LEU A 93 -2.72 -6.18 2.23
C LEU A 93 -2.82 -5.09 1.16
N ILE A 94 -3.98 -4.44 1.03
CA ILE A 94 -4.15 -3.29 0.13
C ILE A 94 -3.25 -2.13 0.53
N SER A 95 -3.14 -1.85 1.84
CA SER A 95 -2.32 -0.76 2.37
C SER A 95 -0.82 -1.07 2.24
N GLU A 96 -0.40 -2.27 2.63
CA GLU A 96 0.99 -2.74 2.60
C GLU A 96 1.55 -2.75 1.18
N ARG A 97 0.76 -3.21 0.21
CA ARG A 97 1.16 -3.31 -1.20
C ARG A 97 0.80 -2.08 -2.04
N GLY A 98 0.25 -1.03 -1.42
CA GLY A 98 -0.14 0.20 -2.13
C GLY A 98 -1.16 -0.01 -3.26
N LEU A 99 -2.04 -1.01 -3.14
CA LEU A 99 -2.94 -1.40 -4.22
C LEU A 99 -4.01 -0.34 -4.49
N ASN A 100 -4.17 0.02 -5.76
CA ASN A 100 -5.24 0.94 -6.17
C ASN A 100 -6.60 0.24 -6.05
N LYS A 101 -7.44 0.73 -5.13
CA LYS A 101 -8.78 0.18 -4.82
C LYS A 101 -9.69 0.06 -6.05
N THR A 102 -9.62 1.00 -6.99
CA THR A 102 -10.42 0.94 -8.23
C THR A 102 -9.93 -0.15 -9.17
N ARG A 103 -8.60 -0.33 -9.29
CA ARG A 103 -8.02 -1.43 -10.10
C ARG A 103 -8.28 -2.79 -9.45
N LEU A 104 -8.17 -2.88 -8.13
CA LEU A 104 -8.45 -4.11 -7.39
C LEU A 104 -9.91 -4.56 -7.54
N ALA A 105 -10.88 -3.63 -7.45
CA ALA A 105 -12.29 -3.95 -7.69
C ALA A 105 -12.52 -4.54 -9.09
N LYS A 106 -11.88 -3.98 -10.12
CA LYS A 106 -11.92 -4.53 -11.49
C LYS A 106 -11.32 -5.93 -11.55
N ARG A 107 -10.16 -6.16 -10.92
CA ARG A 107 -9.49 -7.47 -10.89
C ARG A 107 -10.30 -8.52 -10.13
N LEU A 108 -11.04 -8.12 -9.10
CA LEU A 108 -12.00 -8.96 -8.38
C LEU A 108 -13.30 -9.22 -9.16
N GLY A 109 -13.51 -8.59 -10.32
CA GLY A 109 -14.72 -8.74 -11.12
C GLY A 109 -15.98 -8.19 -10.44
N MET A 110 -15.84 -7.20 -9.56
CA MET A 110 -16.96 -6.66 -8.78
C MET A 110 -16.97 -5.13 -8.71
N SER A 111 -18.11 -4.55 -8.33
CA SER A 111 -18.21 -3.11 -8.12
C SER A 111 -17.37 -2.67 -6.91
N ARG A 112 -16.89 -1.42 -6.90
CA ARG A 112 -16.19 -0.84 -5.73
C ARG A 112 -17.04 -0.90 -4.45
N ARG A 113 -18.35 -0.71 -4.58
CA ARG A 113 -19.29 -0.82 -3.45
C ARG A 113 -19.30 -2.25 -2.91
N THR A 114 -19.40 -3.24 -3.77
CA THR A 114 -19.35 -4.66 -3.41
C THR A 114 -18.03 -5.03 -2.75
N MET A 115 -16.90 -4.55 -3.29
CA MET A 115 -15.59 -4.75 -2.68
C MET A 115 -15.48 -4.12 -1.29
N TYR A 116 -16.06 -2.93 -1.06
CA TYR A 116 -16.05 -2.30 0.26
C TYR A 116 -16.85 -3.10 1.29
N ASN A 117 -17.91 -3.80 0.88
CA ASN A 117 -18.62 -4.70 1.79
C ASN A 117 -17.74 -5.86 2.30
N LEU A 118 -16.69 -6.24 1.56
CA LEU A 118 -15.75 -7.26 2.01
C LEU A 118 -14.92 -6.79 3.20
N PHE A 119 -14.70 -5.48 3.37
CA PHE A 119 -13.86 -4.96 4.45
C PHE A 119 -14.49 -5.15 5.83
N ASP A 120 -15.81 -5.13 5.89
CA ASP A 120 -16.60 -5.35 7.11
C ASP A 120 -16.95 -6.84 7.32
N LYS A 121 -16.54 -7.72 6.40
CA LYS A 121 -16.88 -9.15 6.44
C LYS A 121 -15.85 -9.94 7.24
N GLU A 122 -16.32 -10.58 8.31
CA GLU A 122 -15.47 -11.32 9.25
C GLU A 122 -14.81 -12.53 8.60
N LEU A 123 -15.59 -13.33 7.84
CA LEU A 123 -15.10 -14.50 7.13
C LEU A 123 -15.56 -14.48 5.68
N PHE A 124 -14.63 -14.75 4.77
CA PHE A 124 -14.92 -14.96 3.35
C PHE A 124 -15.37 -16.40 3.12
N GLY A 125 -16.39 -16.57 2.28
CA GLY A 125 -16.71 -17.89 1.74
C GLY A 125 -15.59 -18.38 0.82
N SER A 126 -15.57 -19.68 0.51
CA SER A 126 -14.54 -20.28 -0.35
C SER A 126 -14.39 -19.57 -1.69
N GLU A 127 -15.49 -19.22 -2.36
CA GLU A 127 -15.45 -18.51 -3.64
C GLU A 127 -14.88 -17.09 -3.53
N GLU A 128 -15.21 -16.38 -2.44
CA GLU A 128 -14.70 -15.03 -2.19
C GLU A 128 -13.21 -15.07 -1.84
N LEU A 129 -12.80 -16.03 -1.02
CA LEU A 129 -11.41 -16.25 -0.66
C LEU A 129 -10.59 -16.54 -1.93
N ASP A 130 -11.05 -17.42 -2.80
CA ASP A 130 -10.38 -17.71 -4.07
C ASP A 130 -10.30 -16.51 -5.01
N LYS A 131 -11.35 -15.68 -5.07
CA LYS A 131 -11.33 -14.44 -5.86
C LYS A 131 -10.32 -13.45 -5.29
N VAL A 132 -10.31 -13.28 -3.98
CA VAL A 132 -9.40 -12.37 -3.27
C VAL A 132 -7.96 -12.83 -3.40
N SER A 133 -7.67 -14.10 -3.12
CA SER A 133 -6.34 -14.70 -3.22
C SER A 133 -5.79 -14.59 -4.64
N ARG A 134 -6.60 -14.91 -5.67
CA ARG A 134 -6.19 -14.71 -7.07
C ARG A 134 -5.95 -13.25 -7.42
N ALA A 135 -6.80 -12.33 -6.98
CA ALA A 135 -6.63 -10.91 -7.28
C ALA A 135 -5.40 -10.29 -6.61
N LEU A 136 -5.02 -10.82 -5.45
CA LEU A 136 -3.84 -10.44 -4.66
C LEU A 136 -2.58 -11.22 -5.03
N GLU A 137 -2.68 -12.20 -5.95
CA GLU A 137 -1.57 -13.05 -6.38
C GLU A 137 -0.89 -13.75 -5.19
N ILE A 138 -1.70 -14.28 -4.27
CA ILE A 138 -1.25 -15.08 -3.12
C ILE A 138 -2.09 -16.35 -3.00
N SER A 139 -1.56 -17.35 -2.30
CA SER A 139 -2.35 -18.54 -1.96
C SER A 139 -3.42 -18.22 -0.93
N SER A 140 -4.51 -19.01 -0.91
CA SER A 140 -5.53 -18.93 0.14
C SER A 140 -4.93 -19.21 1.52
N THR A 141 -3.95 -20.10 1.59
CA THR A 141 -3.12 -20.36 2.78
C THR A 141 -2.33 -19.13 3.20
N GLY A 142 -1.65 -18.44 2.28
CA GLY A 142 -0.88 -17.21 2.57
C GLY A 142 -1.76 -16.03 2.99
N PHE A 143 -2.98 -15.93 2.42
CA PHE A 143 -3.96 -14.94 2.88
C PHE A 143 -4.39 -15.18 4.33
N LEU A 144 -4.69 -16.44 4.69
CA LEU A 144 -5.19 -16.83 6.02
C LEU A 144 -4.08 -16.93 7.08
N HIS A 145 -2.85 -17.20 6.68
CA HIS A 145 -1.72 -17.43 7.58
C HIS A 145 -0.56 -16.49 7.20
N PRO A 146 -0.62 -15.22 7.64
CA PRO A 146 0.46 -14.26 7.40
C PRO A 146 1.78 -14.78 7.98
N GLY A 147 2.82 -14.84 7.16
CA GLY A 147 4.14 -15.38 7.54
C GLY A 147 4.30 -16.90 7.37
N SER A 148 3.31 -17.60 6.81
CA SER A 148 3.52 -18.98 6.35
C SER A 148 4.52 -19.00 5.19
N MET A 149 5.43 -19.98 5.19
CA MET A 149 6.57 -20.06 4.26
C MET A 149 6.19 -20.18 2.77
N GLU A 150 4.90 -20.30 2.43
CA GLU A 150 4.44 -20.30 1.04
C GLU A 150 4.49 -18.92 0.39
N ASP A 151 4.35 -17.82 1.15
CA ASP A 151 4.45 -16.45 0.60
C ASP A 151 5.87 -16.16 0.07
N THR A 152 6.89 -16.83 0.61
CA THR A 152 8.29 -16.72 0.15
C THR A 152 8.48 -17.34 -1.23
N ARG A 153 7.69 -18.35 -1.62
CA ARG A 153 7.85 -19.05 -2.91
C ARG A 153 7.30 -18.29 -4.10
N ILE A 154 6.33 -17.39 -3.90
CA ILE A 154 5.77 -16.57 -4.99
C ILE A 154 6.75 -15.45 -5.37
N ALA A 155 7.54 -14.95 -4.42
CA ALA A 155 8.62 -14.00 -4.69
C ALA A 155 9.80 -14.62 -5.45
N ASP A 156 9.98 -15.94 -5.37
CA ASP A 156 10.97 -16.72 -6.13
C ASP A 156 10.37 -17.42 -7.35
N SER A 157 9.28 -16.88 -7.93
CA SER A 157 8.73 -17.40 -9.19
C SER A 157 9.77 -17.31 -10.31
N ASP A 158 9.94 -18.40 -11.07
CA ASP A 158 10.80 -18.45 -12.27
C ASP A 158 10.51 -17.29 -13.24
N GLU A 159 9.26 -16.80 -13.26
CA GLU A 159 8.85 -15.64 -14.05
C GLU A 159 9.49 -14.33 -13.55
N MET A 160 9.66 -14.16 -12.24
CA MET A 160 10.34 -12.99 -11.66
C MET A 160 11.85 -13.04 -11.96
N LEU A 161 12.46 -14.22 -11.88
CA LEU A 161 13.87 -14.42 -12.25
C LEU A 161 14.11 -14.12 -13.74
N ALA A 162 13.24 -14.61 -14.63
CA ALA A 162 13.31 -14.33 -16.06
C ALA A 162 13.13 -12.83 -16.36
N LEU A 163 12.20 -12.16 -15.66
CA LEU A 163 11.99 -10.73 -15.82
C LEU A 163 13.19 -9.91 -15.33
N ARG A 164 13.80 -10.33 -14.22
CA ARG A 164 15.03 -9.73 -13.68
C ARG A 164 16.20 -9.88 -14.65
N GLU A 165 16.40 -11.06 -15.22
CA GLU A 165 17.45 -11.29 -16.23
C GLU A 165 17.23 -10.43 -17.47
N LYS A 166 15.97 -10.36 -17.97
CA LYS A 166 15.62 -9.52 -19.12
C LYS A 166 15.86 -8.04 -18.85
N TYR A 167 15.54 -7.57 -17.64
CA TYR A 167 15.79 -6.19 -17.23
C TYR A 167 17.28 -5.86 -17.22
N TYR A 168 18.12 -6.74 -16.66
CA TYR A 168 19.57 -6.50 -16.64
C TYR A 168 20.18 -6.47 -18.04
N LYS A 169 19.79 -7.38 -18.94
CA LYS A 169 20.24 -7.36 -20.34
C LYS A 169 19.87 -6.04 -21.02
N LEU A 170 18.62 -5.60 -20.86
CA LEU A 170 18.15 -4.34 -21.44
C LEU A 170 18.93 -3.13 -20.89
N LEU A 171 19.24 -3.14 -19.59
CA LEU A 171 20.02 -2.10 -18.94
C LEU A 171 21.46 -2.05 -19.47
N GLU A 172 22.09 -3.21 -19.66
CA GLU A 172 23.43 -3.32 -20.25
C GLU A 172 23.45 -2.80 -21.69
N GLU A 173 22.50 -3.24 -22.51
CA GLU A 173 22.34 -2.78 -23.89
C GLU A 173 22.15 -1.26 -23.96
N HIS A 174 21.28 -0.70 -23.11
CA HIS A 174 21.04 0.73 -23.05
C HIS A 174 22.29 1.52 -22.66
N ASN A 175 23.04 1.04 -21.65
CA ASN A 175 24.29 1.68 -21.24
C ASN A 175 25.36 1.63 -22.34
N LEU A 176 25.44 0.53 -23.09
CA LEU A 176 26.32 0.41 -24.24
C LEU A 176 25.92 1.38 -25.36
N LEU A 177 24.62 1.49 -25.63
CA LEU A 177 24.08 2.41 -26.63
C LEU A 177 24.39 3.88 -26.27
N LEU A 178 24.25 4.24 -24.99
CA LEU A 178 24.59 5.59 -24.52
C LEU A 178 26.08 5.90 -24.70
N LYS A 179 26.97 4.95 -24.36
CA LYS A 179 28.42 5.12 -24.53
C LYS A 179 28.80 5.27 -26.00
N THR A 180 28.27 4.41 -26.86
CA THR A 180 28.53 4.47 -28.31
C THR A 180 27.98 5.75 -28.92
N HIS A 181 26.79 6.19 -28.53
CA HIS A 181 26.23 7.46 -28.97
C HIS A 181 27.08 8.66 -28.54
N SER A 182 27.58 8.67 -27.29
CA SER A 182 28.49 9.73 -26.81
C SER A 182 29.77 9.77 -27.64
N SER A 183 30.40 8.61 -27.87
CA SER A 183 31.61 8.48 -28.69
C SER A 183 31.39 8.95 -30.13
N LEU A 184 30.29 8.55 -30.77
CA LEU A 184 29.97 8.96 -32.14
C LEU A 184 29.74 10.48 -32.23
N LYS A 185 29.09 11.07 -31.23
CA LYS A 185 28.86 12.51 -31.17
C LYS A 185 30.18 13.29 -31.08
N GLU A 186 31.11 12.83 -30.26
CA GLU A 186 32.45 13.43 -30.14
C GLU A 186 33.25 13.31 -31.44
N ALA A 187 33.26 12.13 -32.06
CA ALA A 187 33.93 11.90 -33.33
C ALA A 187 33.36 12.78 -34.46
N LEU A 188 32.03 12.94 -34.50
CA LEU A 188 31.35 13.82 -35.45
C LEU A 188 31.75 15.29 -35.25
N GLU A 189 31.78 15.78 -34.01
CA GLU A 189 32.21 17.15 -33.71
C GLU A 189 33.68 17.38 -34.08
N GLN A 190 34.54 16.39 -33.85
CA GLN A 190 35.94 16.46 -34.26
C GLN A 190 36.08 16.49 -35.79
N ALA A 191 35.40 15.60 -36.51
CA ALA A 191 35.40 15.57 -37.97
C ALA A 191 34.89 16.89 -38.58
N LYS A 192 33.86 17.51 -38.00
CA LYS A 192 33.37 18.84 -38.41
C LYS A 192 34.44 19.92 -38.27
N LYS A 193 35.18 19.93 -37.15
CA LYS A 193 36.27 20.89 -36.91
C LYS A 193 37.39 20.72 -37.93
N GLU A 194 37.82 19.50 -38.19
CA GLU A 194 38.86 19.19 -39.18
C GLU A 194 38.42 19.60 -40.60
N ASN A 195 37.17 19.29 -40.99
CA ASN A 195 36.63 19.71 -42.28
C ASN A 195 36.63 21.25 -42.43
N LEU A 196 36.28 21.98 -41.37
CA LEU A 196 36.30 23.43 -41.37
C LEU A 196 37.73 23.99 -41.53
N GLN A 197 38.71 23.39 -40.86
CA GLN A 197 40.12 23.78 -40.98
C GLN A 197 40.66 23.52 -42.39
N LEU A 198 40.39 22.33 -42.96
CA LEU A 198 40.76 21.99 -44.33
C LEU A 198 40.14 22.95 -45.35
N ARG A 199 38.85 23.32 -45.17
CA ARG A 199 38.18 24.34 -46.01
C ARG A 199 38.84 25.71 -45.91
N LYS A 200 39.30 26.13 -44.73
CA LYS A 200 40.04 27.40 -44.55
C LYS A 200 41.39 27.37 -45.26
N LEU A 201 42.16 26.29 -45.10
CA LEU A 201 43.46 26.10 -45.75
C LEU A 201 43.35 26.06 -47.28
N ALA A 202 42.34 25.37 -47.81
CA ALA A 202 42.09 25.30 -49.25
C ALA A 202 41.72 26.66 -49.87
N ARG A 203 41.01 27.52 -49.13
CA ARG A 203 40.72 28.90 -49.55
C ARG A 203 41.96 29.79 -49.54
N SER A 204 42.83 29.64 -48.54
CA SER A 204 44.07 30.41 -48.41
C SER A 204 45.13 30.09 -49.46
N LYS A 205 45.09 28.91 -50.10
CA LYS A 205 46.03 28.51 -51.18
C LYS A 205 45.60 28.94 -52.58
N LYS A 206 44.39 29.48 -52.74
CA LYS A 206 43.80 29.89 -54.04
C LYS A 206 43.81 31.42 -54.26
N GLY A 207 44.28 32.20 -53.29
CA GLY A 207 44.54 33.63 -53.42
C GLY A 207 46.03 33.88 -53.29
#